data_AF-A0A2E9B850-F1
#
_entry.id   AF-A0A2E9B850-F1
#
_cell.length_a   1.000
_cell.length_b   1.000
_cell.length_c   1.000
_cell.angle_alpha   90.00
_cell.angle_beta   90.00
_cell.angle_gamma   90.00
#
_symmetry.space_group_name_H-M   'P 1'
#
loop_
_entity.id
_entity.type
_entity.pdbx_description
1 polymer ?
#
loop_
_entity_poly.entity_id
_entity_poly.type
_entity_poly.pdbx_seq_one_letter_code
_entity_poly.pdbx_strand_id
1 'polypeptide(L)' 'MTKKEDLAMNLIPMVVEQSNRGERAYDIFSRLLKERIIFITGPIDDSVATIVTA' A
#
# COMPACT_ATOMS: atom_id res chain seq x y z
N MET A 1 -25.34 -6.75 9.88
CA MET A 1 -24.96 -5.44 10.46
C MET A 1 -23.46 -5.29 10.20
N THR A 2 -23.06 -5.18 8.93
CA THR A 2 -21.69 -5.49 8.48
C THR A 2 -21.43 -4.83 7.12
N LYS A 3 -21.38 -3.49 7.06
CA LYS A 3 -21.03 -2.78 5.81
C LYS A 3 -20.26 -1.46 5.99
N LYS A 4 -19.95 -1.03 7.22
CA LYS A 4 -19.23 0.24 7.45
C LYS A 4 -17.74 0.06 7.73
N GLU A 5 -17.32 -1.14 8.11
CA GLU A 5 -15.96 -1.45 8.55
C GLU A 5 -15.08 -1.84 7.35
N ASP A 6 -15.64 -2.56 6.38
CA ASP A 6 -14.94 -2.96 5.15
C ASP A 6 -14.57 -1.79 4.22
N LEU A 7 -15.32 -0.67 4.30
CA LEU A 7 -15.02 0.53 3.51
C LEU A 7 -13.76 1.26 4.01
N ALA A 8 -13.45 1.18 5.31
CA ALA A 8 -12.29 1.82 5.89
C ALA A 8 -10.98 1.06 5.54
N MET A 9 -11.05 -0.26 5.33
CA MET A 9 -9.91 -1.04 4.84
C MET A 9 -9.65 -0.91 3.33
N ASN A 10 -10.61 -0.39 2.55
CA ASN A 10 -10.50 -0.28 1.09
C ASN A 10 -10.18 1.12 0.56
N LEU A 11 -10.22 2.17 1.39
CA LEU A 11 -9.73 3.49 0.98
C LEU A 11 -8.23 3.62 1.30
N ILE A 12 -7.40 3.34 0.32
CA ILE A 12 -5.96 3.60 0.40
C ILE A 12 -5.72 5.07 0.01
N PRO A 13 -5.11 5.89 0.89
CA PRO A 13 -4.87 7.29 0.57
C PRO A 13 -3.84 7.44 -0.55
N MET A 14 -4.07 8.43 -1.40
CA MET A 14 -3.21 8.78 -2.52
C MET A 14 -2.32 9.98 -2.14
N VAL A 15 -1.03 9.85 -2.42
CA VAL A 15 0.01 10.83 -2.11
C VAL A 15 0.60 11.34 -3.42
N VAL A 16 0.74 12.66 -3.54
CA VAL A 16 1.39 13.30 -4.69
C VAL A 16 2.85 13.56 -4.36
N GLU A 17 3.76 13.03 -5.18
CA GLU A 17 5.19 13.32 -5.13
C GLU A 17 5.56 14.31 -6.23
N GLN A 18 6.19 15.42 -5.84
CA GLN A 18 6.80 16.34 -6.79
C GLN A 18 8.21 15.84 -7.15
N SER A 19 8.42 15.51 -8.43
CA SER A 19 9.73 15.21 -8.99
C SER A 19 10.16 16.36 -9.90
N ASN A 20 11.47 16.45 -10.18
CA ASN A 20 12.04 17.46 -11.07
C ASN A 20 11.48 17.43 -12.51
N ARG A 21 10.71 16.38 -12.85
CA ARG A 21 10.10 16.15 -14.17
C ARG A 21 8.56 16.23 -14.14
N GLY A 22 7.97 16.61 -13.00
CA GLY A 22 6.52 16.76 -12.80
C GLY A 22 5.99 16.07 -11.54
N GLU A 23 4.67 16.14 -11.36
CA GLU A 23 3.96 15.50 -10.24
C GLU A 23 3.59 14.06 -10.59
N ARG A 24 3.84 13.13 -9.67
CA ARG A 24 3.43 11.73 -9.81
C ARG A 24 2.66 11.32 -8.56
N ALA A 25 1.46 10.81 -8.77
CA ALA A 25 0.63 10.34 -7.69
C ALA A 25 0.82 8.84 -7.47
N TYR A 26 0.97 8.47 -6.21
CA TYR A 26 1.18 7.10 -5.73
C TYR A 26 0.15 6.80 -4.65
N ASP A 27 -0.26 5.55 -4.52
CA ASP A 27 -0.85 5.12 -3.25
C ASP A 27 0.23 5.11 -2.15
N ILE A 28 -0.18 5.20 -0.89
CA ILE A 28 0.77 5.28 0.23
C ILE A 28 1.69 4.06 0.33
N PHE A 29 1.22 2.85 0.01
CA PHE A 29 2.04 1.64 0.11
C PHE A 29 3.10 1.59 -1.00
N SER A 30 2.76 1.96 -2.22
CA SER A 30 3.68 2.12 -3.35
C SER A 30 4.74 3.18 -3.09
N ARG A 31 4.36 4.29 -2.43
CA ARG A 31 5.30 5.34 -2.03
C ARG A 31 6.33 4.83 -1.03
N LEU A 32 5.90 4.02 -0.07
CA LEU A 32 6.77 3.43 0.94
C LEU A 32 7.61 2.28 0.38
N LEU A 33 7.08 1.51 -0.57
CA LEU A 33 7.83 0.48 -1.29
C LEU A 33 8.99 1.09 -2.09
N LYS A 34 8.80 2.28 -2.67
CA LYS A 34 9.88 3.05 -3.33
C LYS A 34 11.05 3.35 -2.37
N GLU A 35 10.76 3.52 -1.08
CA GLU A 35 11.74 3.73 -0.01
C GLU A 35 12.24 2.41 0.62
N ARG A 36 11.86 1.25 0.04
CA ARG A 36 12.17 -0.11 0.52
C ARG A 36 11.53 -0.44 1.87
N ILE A 37 10.36 0.12 2.15
CA ILE A 37 9.56 -0.18 3.34
C ILE A 37 8.39 -1.09 2.95
N ILE A 38 8.28 -2.26 3.60
CA ILE A 38 7.24 -3.27 3.35
C ILE A 38 6.41 -3.45 4.63
N PHE A 39 5.09 -3.47 4.48
CA PHE A 39 4.15 -3.73 5.57
C PHE A 39 3.64 -5.16 5.48
N ILE A 40 3.77 -5.91 6.57
CA ILE A 40 3.16 -7.24 6.72
C ILE A 40 2.14 -7.11 7.86
N THR A 41 0.86 -7.30 7.52
CA THR A 41 -0.24 -7.22 8.48
C THR A 41 -1.04 -8.50 8.45
N GLY A 42 -1.34 -9.06 9.63
CA GLY A 42 -2.11 -10.29 9.75
C GLY A 42 -1.26 -11.57 9.71
N PRO A 43 -1.91 -12.75 9.56
CA PRO A 43 -1.24 -14.03 9.51
C PRO A 43 -0.29 -14.15 8.31
N ILE A 44 0.82 -14.86 8.49
CA ILE A 44 1.76 -15.15 7.42
C ILE A 44 1.31 -16.46 6.75
N ASP A 45 0.98 -16.37 5.46
CA ASP A 45 0.70 -17.50 4.60
C ASP A 45 1.61 -17.46 3.36
N ASP A 46 1.53 -18.51 2.54
CA ASP A 46 2.34 -18.65 1.32
C ASP A 46 2.06 -17.53 0.30
N SER A 47 0.86 -16.95 0.32
CA SER A 47 0.49 -15.85 -0.59
C SER A 47 1.21 -14.55 -0.22
N VAL A 48 1.22 -14.22 1.07
CA VAL A 48 1.95 -13.06 1.63
C VAL A 48 3.46 -13.26 1.43
N ALA A 49 3.97 -14.47 1.69
CA ALA A 49 5.38 -14.78 1.50
C ALA A 49 5.81 -14.56 0.04
N THR A 50 5.01 -15.03 -0.93
CA THR A 50 5.27 -14.83 -2.36
C THR A 50 5.35 -13.35 -2.73
N ILE A 51 4.43 -12.53 -2.23
CA ILE A 51 4.40 -11.07 -2.49
C ILE A 51 5.65 -10.37 -1.94
N VAL A 52 6.13 -10.79 -0.77
CA VAL A 52 7.31 -10.17 -0.13
C VAL A 52 8.62 -10.54 -0.83
N THR A 53 8.72 -11.76 -1.37
CA THR A 53 9.94 -12.25 -2.04
C THR A 53 10.07 -11.84 -3.50
N ALA A 54 8.97 -11.42 -4.14
CA ALA A 54 8.90 -11.15 -5.58
C ALA A 54 9.71 -9.92 -6.04
#